data_AF-A0AAN9DPN4-F1
#
_entry.id   AF-A0AAN9DPN4-F1
#
_cell.length_a   1.000
_cell.length_b   1.000
_cell.length_c   1.000
_cell.angle_alpha   90.00
_cell.angle_beta   90.00
_cell.angle_gamma   90.00
#
_symmetry.space_group_name_H-M   'P 1'
#
loop_
_entity.id
_entity.type
_entity.pdbx_description
1 polymer ?
#
loop_
_entity_poly.entity_id
_entity_poly.type
_entity_poly.pdbx_seq_one_letter_code
_entity_poly.pdbx_strand_id
1 'polypeptide(L)'
;MSWSEAQTHCRQHYTDLATIDDLTDHLEFVETLRAGVGAEWIWTGLYRTDDAAPWIWSDRSGSAFRPWEIGQPNNNGGSQFCARTSLMGTFNDGECDLKYPAVCYNKRRTQTLRLMLKSSPNVNDSEVKKHILSMIEQMLMEKGLTEDVKLTYRNQSDGNIFQKGP
;
A
#
# COMPACT_ATOMS: atom_id res chain seq x y z
N MET A 1 19.33 4.21 -6.89
CA MET A 1 19.05 5.54 -6.30
C MET A 1 19.43 5.49 -4.82
N SER A 2 19.91 6.58 -4.24
CA SER A 2 20.01 6.71 -2.78
C SER A 2 18.61 6.62 -2.18
N TRP A 3 18.52 6.39 -0.89
CA TRP A 3 17.22 6.27 -0.21
C TRP A 3 16.37 7.54 -0.40
N SER A 4 16.97 8.73 -0.26
CA SER A 4 16.27 10.01 -0.41
C SER A 4 15.83 10.27 -1.86
N GLU A 5 16.67 9.93 -2.84
CA GLU A 5 16.30 10.00 -4.26
C GLU A 5 15.13 9.06 -4.56
N ALA A 6 15.17 7.82 -4.04
CA ALA A 6 14.11 6.84 -4.22
C ALA A 6 12.79 7.30 -3.60
N GLN A 7 12.83 7.85 -2.39
CA GLN A 7 11.66 8.44 -1.73
C GLN A 7 11.06 9.58 -2.56
N THR A 8 11.92 10.47 -3.04
CA THR A 8 11.49 11.60 -3.88
C THR A 8 10.79 11.10 -5.14
N HIS A 9 11.37 10.12 -5.82
CA HIS A 9 10.77 9.50 -6.99
C HIS A 9 9.41 8.85 -6.67
N CYS A 10 9.33 8.07 -5.59
CA CYS A 10 8.06 7.47 -5.18
C CYS A 10 7.00 8.53 -4.86
N ARG A 11 7.34 9.65 -4.22
CA ARG A 11 6.38 10.73 -3.94
C ARG A 11 5.99 11.57 -5.17
N GLN A 12 6.81 11.55 -6.22
CA GLN A 12 6.50 12.23 -7.48
C GLN A 12 5.50 11.44 -8.34
N HIS A 13 5.54 10.11 -8.28
CA HIS A 13 4.75 9.24 -9.17
C HIS A 13 3.74 8.35 -8.45
N TYR A 14 3.91 8.17 -7.14
CA TYR A 14 3.14 7.28 -6.28
C TYR A 14 2.87 7.97 -4.93
N THR A 15 2.51 7.22 -3.89
CA THR A 15 2.32 7.81 -2.55
C THR A 15 3.63 7.96 -1.77
N ASP A 16 4.39 6.89 -1.57
CA ASP A 16 5.71 6.92 -0.92
C ASP A 16 6.47 5.59 -1.17
N LEU A 17 7.66 5.42 -0.59
CA LEU A 17 8.33 4.13 -0.48
C LEU A 17 7.50 3.12 0.30
N ALA A 18 7.56 1.84 -0.07
CA ALA A 18 6.79 0.77 0.54
C ALA A 18 6.91 0.75 2.07
N THR A 19 5.76 0.70 2.73
CA THR A 19 5.60 0.55 4.18
C THR A 19 4.81 -0.71 4.48
N ILE A 20 5.03 -1.31 5.64
CA ILE A 20 4.43 -2.59 6.00
C ILE A 20 3.71 -2.42 7.32
N ASP A 21 2.39 -2.60 7.36
CA ASP A 21 1.61 -2.46 8.59
C ASP A 21 1.53 -3.78 9.37
N ASP A 22 1.39 -4.89 8.65
CA ASP A 22 1.23 -6.22 9.23
C ASP A 22 1.81 -7.35 8.35
N LEU A 23 1.55 -8.60 8.75
CA LEU A 23 2.00 -9.79 8.03
C LEU A 23 1.37 -9.91 6.63
N THR A 24 0.13 -9.45 6.44
CA THR A 24 -0.54 -9.52 5.15
C THR A 24 0.15 -8.59 4.16
N ASP A 25 0.42 -7.35 4.58
CA ASP A 25 1.20 -6.38 3.80
C ASP A 25 2.60 -6.93 3.47
N HIS A 26 3.25 -7.60 4.44
CA HIS A 26 4.58 -8.16 4.26
C HIS A 26 4.61 -9.27 3.20
N LEU A 27 3.60 -10.14 3.19
CA LEU A 27 3.49 -11.21 2.20
C LEU A 27 3.23 -10.64 0.79
N GLU A 28 2.34 -9.67 0.64
CA GLU A 28 2.10 -8.98 -0.64
C GLU A 28 3.37 -8.26 -1.14
N PHE A 29 4.10 -7.63 -0.23
CA PHE A 29 5.38 -7.00 -0.52
C PHE A 29 6.41 -8.01 -1.03
N VAL A 30 6.57 -9.17 -0.38
CA VAL A 30 7.51 -10.23 -0.80
C VAL A 30 7.18 -10.79 -2.18
N GLU A 31 5.90 -11.03 -2.47
CA GLU A 31 5.47 -11.49 -3.79
C GLU A 31 5.79 -10.44 -4.87
N THR A 32 5.62 -9.15 -4.57
CA THR A 32 6.03 -8.05 -5.45
C THR A 32 7.54 -8.05 -5.74
N LEU A 33 8.36 -8.27 -4.71
CA LEU A 33 9.82 -8.35 -4.88
C LEU A 33 10.21 -9.50 -5.82
N ARG A 34 9.64 -10.70 -5.61
CA ARG A 34 9.92 -11.90 -6.39
C ARG A 34 9.48 -11.78 -7.85
N ALA A 35 8.37 -11.08 -8.09
CA ALA A 35 7.81 -10.94 -9.44
C ALA A 35 8.60 -9.97 -10.33
N GLY A 36 9.29 -8.98 -9.75
CA GLY A 36 9.75 -7.82 -10.52
C GLY A 36 11.17 -7.32 -10.27
N VAL A 37 11.82 -7.73 -9.18
CA VAL A 37 13.10 -7.12 -8.79
C VAL A 37 14.25 -8.13 -8.86
N GLY A 38 15.02 -8.10 -9.94
CA GLY A 38 16.26 -8.90 -10.08
C GLY A 38 17.46 -8.35 -9.30
N ALA A 39 17.24 -7.58 -8.23
CA ALA A 39 18.29 -6.93 -7.47
C ALA A 39 18.48 -7.58 -6.09
N GLU A 40 19.72 -7.58 -5.62
CA GLU A 40 20.10 -8.14 -4.32
C GLU A 40 19.48 -7.37 -3.15
N TRP A 41 19.48 -6.04 -3.25
CA TRP A 41 18.96 -5.13 -2.23
C TRP A 41 17.97 -4.15 -2.83
N ILE A 42 16.90 -3.89 -2.10
CA ILE A 42 15.83 -2.96 -2.48
C ILE A 42 15.55 -2.03 -1.29
N TRP A 43 15.41 -0.72 -1.56
CA TRP A 43 15.01 0.24 -0.52
C TRP A 43 13.57 0.02 -0.07
N THR A 44 13.35 0.16 1.24
CA THR A 44 12.02 0.23 1.86
C THR A 44 11.80 1.62 2.42
N GLY A 45 10.57 1.93 2.83
CA GLY A 45 10.25 3.22 3.42
C GLY A 45 10.76 3.42 4.84
N LEU A 46 11.44 2.45 5.45
CA LEU A 46 11.86 2.52 6.85
C LEU A 46 13.24 3.19 6.98
N TYR A 47 13.33 4.18 7.87
CA TYR A 47 14.56 4.94 8.13
C TYR A 47 14.61 5.47 9.56
N ARG A 48 15.78 5.97 9.97
CA ARG A 48 15.98 6.77 11.19
C ARG A 48 16.89 7.96 10.86
N THR A 49 16.94 8.97 11.72
CA THR A 49 17.72 10.20 11.48
C THR A 49 19.15 10.13 12.02
N ASP A 50 19.36 9.28 13.01
CA ASP A 50 20.63 9.06 13.70
C ASP A 50 20.55 7.75 14.49
N ASP A 51 21.60 7.41 15.23
CA ASP A 51 21.68 6.13 15.96
C ASP A 51 20.71 6.04 17.14
N ALA A 52 20.39 7.16 17.79
CA ALA A 52 19.49 7.21 18.94
C ALA A 52 18.01 7.33 18.53
N ALA A 53 17.75 7.73 17.28
CA ALA A 53 16.41 7.91 16.76
C ALA A 53 15.70 6.56 16.53
N PRO A 54 14.37 6.50 16.77
CA PRO A 54 13.58 5.32 16.45
C PRO A 54 13.46 5.13 14.94
N TRP A 55 13.32 3.87 14.52
CA TRP A 55 12.97 3.53 13.14
C TRP A 55 11.52 3.90 12.83
N ILE A 56 11.34 4.81 11.88
CA ILE A 56 10.05 5.33 11.45
C ILE A 56 9.81 5.04 9.97
N TRP A 57 8.55 4.84 9.61
CA TRP A 57 8.16 4.76 8.21
C TRP A 57 8.08 6.15 7.59
N SER A 58 8.57 6.28 6.37
CA SER A 58 8.59 7.51 5.56
C SER A 58 7.22 8.15 5.39
N ASP A 59 6.17 7.33 5.29
CA ASP A 59 4.79 7.78 5.16
C ASP A 59 4.16 8.24 6.49
N ARG A 60 4.92 8.16 7.58
CA ARG A 60 4.52 8.45 8.96
C ARG A 60 3.44 7.51 9.52
N SER A 61 3.26 6.32 8.93
CA SER A 61 2.45 5.27 9.55
C SER A 61 3.00 4.91 10.92
N GLY A 62 2.08 4.66 11.86
CA GLY A 62 2.40 4.22 13.22
C GLY A 62 2.76 2.75 13.31
N SER A 63 2.98 2.06 12.18
CA SER A 63 3.30 0.64 12.15
C SER A 63 4.56 0.35 12.95
N ALA A 64 4.47 -0.68 13.81
CA ALA A 64 5.59 -1.25 14.55
C ALA A 64 6.14 -2.53 13.89
N PHE A 65 5.64 -2.93 12.72
CA PHE A 65 6.09 -4.15 12.03
C PHE A 65 7.50 -3.98 11.48
N ARG A 66 8.42 -4.87 11.86
CA ARG A 66 9.85 -4.79 11.50
C ARG A 66 10.40 -6.19 11.23
N PRO A 67 10.44 -6.66 9.97
CA PRO A 67 10.90 -8.00 9.65
C PRO A 67 12.44 -8.04 9.55
N TRP A 68 13.15 -7.62 10.59
CA TRP A 68 14.61 -7.58 10.61
C TRP A 68 15.20 -8.98 10.40
N GLU A 69 16.25 -9.05 9.59
CA GLU A 69 17.11 -10.23 9.53
C GLU A 69 17.80 -10.46 10.90
N ILE A 70 18.14 -11.71 11.19
CA ILE A 70 18.82 -12.05 12.44
C ILE A 70 20.12 -11.24 12.54
N GLY A 71 20.27 -10.52 13.66
CA GLY A 71 21.42 -9.66 13.91
C GLY A 71 21.31 -8.24 13.36
N GLN A 72 20.16 -7.86 12.80
CA GLN A 72 19.87 -6.50 12.33
C GLN A 72 18.83 -5.80 13.21
N PRO A 73 18.80 -4.46 13.24
CA PRO A 73 19.79 -3.54 12.67
C PRO A 73 21.07 -3.52 13.50
N ASN A 74 22.25 -3.43 12.86
CA ASN A 74 23.54 -3.49 13.56
C ASN A 74 24.37 -2.20 13.50
N ASN A 75 23.95 -1.22 12.70
CA ASN A 75 24.64 0.04 12.49
C ASN A 75 26.14 -0.11 12.20
N ASN A 76 26.52 -1.07 11.37
CA ASN A 76 27.91 -1.31 11.03
C ASN A 76 28.57 -0.06 10.43
N GLY A 77 29.65 0.41 11.05
CA GLY A 77 30.32 1.66 10.66
C GLY A 77 29.61 2.95 11.11
N GLY A 78 28.53 2.85 11.90
CA GLY A 78 27.89 3.99 12.57
C GLY A 78 27.07 4.92 11.66
N SER A 79 26.75 4.50 10.43
CA SER A 79 26.09 5.34 9.41
C SER A 79 24.95 4.63 8.66
N GLN A 80 24.45 3.51 9.20
CA GLN A 80 23.38 2.73 8.57
C GLN A 80 22.01 3.15 9.13
N PHE A 81 21.39 4.10 8.46
CA PHE A 81 20.15 4.74 8.90
C PHE A 81 18.95 4.50 7.98
N CYS A 82 19.13 3.71 6.91
CA CYS A 82 18.07 3.38 5.96
C CYS A 82 17.91 1.87 5.84
N ALA A 83 16.68 1.37 5.82
CA ALA A 83 16.43 -0.06 5.71
C ALA A 83 16.29 -0.49 4.25
N ARG A 84 16.93 -1.60 3.93
CA ARG A 84 16.82 -2.32 2.66
C ARG A 84 16.36 -3.74 2.93
N THR A 85 15.80 -4.38 1.91
CA THR A 85 15.35 -5.78 1.96
C THR A 85 16.02 -6.58 0.86
N SER A 86 16.21 -7.87 1.11
CA SER A 86 16.45 -8.86 0.06
C SER A 86 15.12 -9.39 -0.50
N LEU A 87 15.18 -10.27 -1.50
CA LEU A 87 14.02 -10.96 -2.05
C LEU A 87 13.30 -11.90 -1.06
N MET A 88 13.90 -12.15 0.11
CA MET A 88 13.26 -12.92 1.19
C MET A 88 12.33 -12.07 2.06
N GLY A 89 12.32 -10.74 1.88
CA GLY A 89 11.51 -9.82 2.66
C GLY A 89 12.06 -9.49 4.04
N THR A 90 13.25 -9.98 4.39
CA THR A 90 13.94 -9.63 5.65
C THR A 90 14.78 -8.37 5.48
N PHE A 91 14.77 -7.53 6.51
CA PHE A 91 15.35 -6.19 6.46
C PHE A 91 16.76 -6.17 7.03
N ASN A 92 17.58 -5.26 6.48
CA ASN A 92 18.95 -4.98 6.86
C ASN A 92 19.13 -3.45 6.83
N ASP A 93 19.84 -2.87 7.80
CA ASP A 93 20.18 -1.44 7.75
C ASP A 93 21.40 -1.19 6.87
N GLY A 94 21.38 -0.09 6.13
CA GLY A 94 22.42 0.28 5.19
C GLY A 94 22.65 1.77 5.17
N GLU A 95 23.81 2.16 4.64
CA GLU A 95 24.15 3.54 4.36
C GLU A 95 23.18 4.10 3.32
N CYS A 96 22.49 5.20 3.67
CA CYS A 96 21.41 5.77 2.86
C CYS A 96 21.85 6.22 1.46
N ASP A 97 23.14 6.48 1.26
CA ASP A 97 23.70 6.98 0.00
C ASP A 97 23.97 5.86 -1.02
N LEU A 98 23.91 4.59 -0.60
CA LEU A 98 24.03 3.43 -1.48
C LEU A 98 22.93 3.43 -2.55
N LYS A 99 23.26 2.91 -3.73
CA LYS A 99 22.37 3.00 -4.89
C LYS A 99 21.64 1.67 -5.11
N TYR A 100 20.36 1.63 -4.74
CA TYR A 100 19.47 0.49 -4.95
C TYR A 100 18.19 0.88 -5.71
N PRO A 101 17.49 -0.09 -6.33
CA PRO A 101 16.09 0.08 -6.70
C PRO A 101 15.21 0.22 -5.44
N ALA A 102 13.94 0.57 -5.62
CA ALA A 102 12.99 0.73 -4.55
C ALA A 102 11.61 0.23 -4.96
N VAL A 103 10.80 -0.18 -3.97
CA VAL A 103 9.37 -0.39 -4.18
C VAL A 103 8.62 0.85 -3.71
N CYS A 104 7.80 1.40 -4.58
CA CYS A 104 6.84 2.44 -4.24
C CYS A 104 5.48 1.80 -3.97
N TYR A 105 4.66 2.45 -3.14
CA TYR A 105 3.27 2.04 -2.96
C TYR A 105 2.32 3.20 -3.22
N ASN A 106 1.06 2.85 -3.50
CA ASN A 106 -0.05 3.79 -3.55
C ASN A 106 -0.99 3.52 -2.38
N LYS A 107 -1.32 4.55 -1.60
CA LYS A 107 -2.45 4.44 -0.66
C LYS A 107 -3.72 4.24 -1.45
N ARG A 108 -4.39 3.11 -1.21
CA ARG A 108 -5.75 2.91 -1.72
C ARG A 108 -6.65 3.98 -1.10
N ARG A 109 -7.15 4.90 -1.93
CA ARG A 109 -8.12 5.91 -1.49
C ARG A 109 -9.50 5.28 -1.48
N THR A 110 -10.04 5.00 -0.30
CA THR A 110 -11.42 4.56 -0.16
C THR A 110 -12.35 5.76 -0.20
N GLN A 111 -13.06 5.94 -1.31
CA GLN A 111 -14.14 6.93 -1.42
C GLN A 111 -15.49 6.24 -1.22
N THR A 112 -16.31 6.75 -0.29
CA THR A 112 -17.70 6.26 -0.15
C THR A 112 -18.62 7.10 -1.02
N LEU A 113 -19.28 6.45 -1.98
CA LEU A 113 -20.34 7.06 -2.78
C LEU A 113 -21.71 6.72 -2.17
N ARG A 114 -22.58 7.73 -2.05
CA ARG A 114 -24.00 7.53 -1.70
C ARG A 114 -24.82 7.72 -2.97
N LEU A 115 -25.54 6.69 -3.38
CA LEU A 115 -26.31 6.67 -4.62
C LEU A 115 -27.80 6.55 -4.32
N MET A 116 -28.61 7.26 -5.09
CA MET A 116 -30.06 7.08 -5.13
C MET A 116 -30.41 6.35 -6.42
N LEU A 117 -31.08 5.21 -6.31
CA LEU A 117 -31.43 4.37 -7.44
C LEU A 117 -32.95 4.27 -7.55
N LYS A 118 -33.47 4.38 -8.77
CA LYS A 118 -34.87 4.05 -9.09
C LYS A 118 -34.87 2.76 -9.87
N SER A 119 -35.53 1.73 -9.33
CA SER A 119 -35.58 0.39 -9.88
C SER A 119 -36.96 -0.20 -9.64
N SER A 120 -37.49 -0.93 -10.63
CA SER A 120 -38.69 -1.74 -10.43
C SER A 120 -38.38 -3.03 -9.66
N PRO A 121 -37.28 -3.76 -9.95
CA PRO A 121 -36.81 -4.85 -9.11
C PRO A 121 -36.32 -4.40 -7.72
N ASN A 122 -36.35 -5.33 -6.77
CA ASN A 122 -35.77 -5.12 -5.43
C ASN A 122 -34.24 -4.96 -5.53
N VAL A 123 -33.76 -3.77 -5.20
CA VAL A 123 -32.32 -3.42 -5.23
C VAL A 123 -31.47 -4.20 -4.22
N ASN A 124 -32.09 -4.84 -3.23
CA ASN A 124 -31.37 -5.67 -2.27
C ASN A 124 -31.18 -7.13 -2.74
N ASP A 125 -31.75 -7.51 -3.89
CA ASP A 125 -31.53 -8.81 -4.53
C ASP A 125 -30.07 -8.99 -4.99
N SER A 126 -29.54 -10.20 -4.90
CA SER A 126 -28.14 -10.51 -5.20
C SER A 126 -27.75 -10.25 -6.65
N GLU A 127 -28.60 -10.60 -7.62
CA GLU A 127 -28.32 -10.41 -9.04
C GLU A 127 -28.48 -8.93 -9.42
N VAL A 128 -29.46 -8.25 -8.83
CA VAL A 128 -29.63 -6.80 -8.99
C VAL A 128 -28.43 -6.04 -8.43
N LYS A 129 -27.92 -6.42 -7.26
CA LYS A 129 -26.68 -5.89 -6.67
C LYS A 129 -25.48 -6.06 -7.59
N LYS A 130 -25.24 -7.26 -8.13
CA LYS A 130 -24.15 -7.48 -9.09
C LYS A 130 -24.27 -6.59 -10.31
N HIS A 131 -25.49 -6.46 -10.85
CA HIS A 131 -25.74 -5.59 -12.00
C HIS A 131 -25.47 -4.11 -11.69
N ILE A 132 -25.90 -3.62 -10.52
CA ILE A 132 -25.64 -2.25 -10.07
C ILE A 132 -24.12 -1.98 -9.95
N LEU A 133 -23.35 -2.91 -9.38
CA LEU A 133 -21.88 -2.74 -9.30
C LEU A 133 -21.26 -2.63 -10.70
N SER A 134 -21.65 -3.50 -11.62
CA SER A 134 -21.17 -3.48 -13.00
C SER A 134 -21.51 -2.17 -13.72
N MET A 135 -22.72 -1.64 -13.51
CA MET A 135 -23.10 -0.32 -14.06
C MET A 135 -22.21 0.81 -13.50
N ILE A 136 -21.92 0.80 -12.19
CA ILE A 136 -21.08 1.83 -11.57
C ILE A 136 -19.63 1.71 -12.07
N GLU A 137 -19.10 0.49 -12.19
CA GLU A 137 -17.79 0.22 -12.79
C GLU A 137 -17.68 0.84 -14.18
N GLN A 138 -18.66 0.58 -15.05
CA GLN A 138 -18.69 1.15 -16.40
C GLN A 138 -18.74 2.69 -16.37
N MET A 139 -19.57 3.28 -15.52
CA MET A 139 -19.67 4.74 -15.38
C MET A 139 -18.35 5.38 -14.92
N LEU A 140 -17.58 4.71 -14.08
CA LEU A 140 -16.27 5.18 -13.62
C LEU A 140 -15.23 5.08 -14.75
N MET A 141 -15.25 3.99 -15.53
CA MET A 141 -14.39 3.84 -16.70
C MET A 141 -14.65 4.93 -17.75
N GLU A 142 -15.91 5.23 -18.05
CA GLU A 142 -16.30 6.31 -18.97
C GLU A 142 -15.84 7.69 -18.50
N LYS A 143 -15.68 7.88 -17.18
CA LYS A 143 -15.14 9.11 -16.57
C LYS A 143 -13.61 9.13 -16.48
N GLY A 144 -12.93 8.13 -17.04
CA GLY A 144 -11.47 8.07 -17.08
C GLY A 144 -10.83 7.49 -15.81
N LEU A 145 -11.59 6.87 -14.91
CA LEU A 145 -11.01 6.07 -13.82
C LEU A 145 -10.73 4.65 -14.34
N THR A 146 -9.57 4.48 -14.97
CA THR A 146 -9.14 3.24 -15.64
C THR A 146 -8.19 2.37 -14.81
N GLU A 147 -7.83 2.80 -13.59
CA GLU A 147 -7.00 2.00 -12.67
C GLU A 147 -7.80 0.86 -12.01
N ASP A 148 -7.13 -0.01 -11.24
CA ASP A 148 -7.70 -1.13 -10.49
C ASP A 148 -8.69 -0.69 -9.40
N VAL A 149 -9.85 -0.14 -9.81
CA VAL A 149 -10.92 0.29 -8.92
C VAL A 149 -11.68 -0.93 -8.44
N LYS A 150 -11.46 -1.31 -7.18
CA LYS A 150 -12.26 -2.34 -6.51
C LYS A 150 -13.54 -1.72 -5.91
N LEU A 151 -14.70 -2.00 -6.50
CA LEU A 151 -15.99 -1.64 -5.92
C LEU A 151 -16.47 -2.68 -4.91
N THR A 152 -16.97 -2.20 -3.77
CA THR A 152 -17.63 -3.04 -2.77
C THR A 152 -18.83 -2.32 -2.18
N TYR A 153 -19.80 -3.10 -1.70
CA TYR A 153 -20.89 -2.57 -0.91
C TYR A 153 -20.47 -2.37 0.54
N ARG A 154 -20.96 -1.29 1.14
CA ARG A 154 -20.90 -1.10 2.59
C ARG A 154 -22.13 -1.73 3.23
N ASN A 155 -21.93 -2.81 3.97
CA ASN A 155 -22.99 -3.44 4.75
C ASN A 155 -23.51 -2.48 5.84
N GLN A 156 -24.82 -2.44 6.02
CA GLN A 156 -25.46 -1.77 7.16
C GLN A 156 -25.80 -2.77 8.26
N SER A 157 -26.11 -2.26 9.45
CA SER A 157 -26.40 -3.08 10.64
C SER A 157 -27.61 -4.02 10.48
N ASP A 158 -28.52 -3.71 9.55
CA ASP A 158 -29.70 -4.52 9.24
C ASP A 158 -29.47 -5.52 8.11
N GLY A 159 -28.24 -5.61 7.58
CA GLY A 159 -27.88 -6.48 6.46
C GLY A 159 -28.33 -5.98 5.07
N ASN A 160 -29.11 -4.90 5.01
CA ASN A 160 -29.47 -4.27 3.74
C ASN A 160 -28.36 -3.32 3.28
N ILE A 161 -28.24 -3.18 1.96
CA ILE A 161 -27.33 -2.20 1.35
C ILE A 161 -28.08 -0.91 1.07
N PHE A 162 -29.30 -1.05 0.54
CA PHE A 162 -30.15 0.06 0.15
C PHE A 162 -31.33 0.18 1.11
N GLN A 163 -31.60 1.41 1.53
CA GLN A 163 -32.77 1.78 2.32
C GLN A 163 -33.78 2.46 1.41
N LYS A 164 -35.07 2.30 1.71
CA LYS A 164 -36.10 3.10 1.04
C LYS A 164 -35.86 4.57 1.38
N GLY A 165 -35.79 5.41 0.34
CA GLY A 165 -35.77 6.86 0.52
C GLY A 165 -37.08 7.35 1.17
N PRO A 166 -37.06 8.55 1.76
CA PRO A 166 -38.27 9.22 2.24
C PRO A 166 -39.29 9.45 1.12
#